data_AF-A0A2X2K1C7-F1
#
_entry.id   AF-A0A2X2K1C7-F1
#
_cell.length_a   1.000
_cell.length_b   1.000
_cell.length_c   1.000
_cell.angle_alpha   90.00
_cell.angle_beta   90.00
_cell.angle_gamma   90.00
#
_symmetry.space_group_name_H-M   'P 1'
#
loop_
_entity.id
_entity.type
_entity.pdbx_description
1 polymer ?
#
loop_
_entity_poly.entity_id
_entity_poly.type
_entity_poly.pdbx_seq_one_letter_code
_entity_poly.pdbx_strand_id
1 'polypeptide(L)' 'MVSRNNGQLEIVTTPNQDNPLTEGKTPILGLDVWEHAYYLKYQNKRPDYIGAFWNVVNWEKVDELYNATK' A
#
# COMPACT_ATOMS: atom_id res chain seq x y z
N MET A 1 -3.66 -1.30 0.18
CA MET A 1 -5.08 -1.02 -0.14
C MET A 1 -5.32 -1.38 -1.59
N VAL A 2 -6.36 -2.16 -1.84
CA VAL A 2 -6.75 -2.60 -3.18
C VAL A 2 -8.20 -2.18 -3.44
N SER A 3 -8.48 -1.82 -4.69
CA SER A 3 -9.82 -1.56 -5.21
C SER A 3 -10.31 -2.80 -5.95
N ARG A 4 -11.55 -3.18 -5.71
CA ARG A 4 -12.31 -4.11 -6.55
C ARG A 4 -13.16 -3.28 -7.52
N ASN A 5 -13.32 -3.73 -8.77
CA ASN A 5 -14.00 -3.03 -9.87
C ASN A 5 -15.49 -2.67 -9.64
N ASN A 6 -15.99 -2.79 -8.40
CA ASN A 6 -17.30 -2.39 -7.93
C ASN A 6 -17.22 -1.23 -6.93
N GLY A 7 -16.06 -0.58 -6.79
CA GLY A 7 -15.80 0.50 -5.84
C GLY A 7 -15.57 0.05 -4.40
N GLN A 8 -15.51 -1.26 -4.11
CA GLN A 8 -15.14 -1.74 -2.78
C GLN A 8 -13.64 -1.67 -2.54
N LEU A 9 -13.28 -1.21 -1.35
CA LEU A 9 -11.89 -1.16 -0.88
C LEU A 9 -11.61 -2.32 0.09
N GLU A 10 -10.42 -2.90 -0.04
CA GLU A 10 -9.94 -3.96 0.84
C GLU A 10 -8.49 -3.67 1.27
N ILE A 11 -8.15 -4.05 2.50
CA ILE A 11 -6.77 -4.06 2.98
C ILE A 11 -6.29 -5.51 2.89
N VAL A 12 -5.25 -5.72 2.09
CA VAL A 12 -4.62 -7.03 1.89
C VAL A 12 -3.13 -6.92 2.22
N THR A 13 -2.59 -7.99 2.80
CA THR A 13 -1.15 -8.18 2.99
C THR A 13 -0.72 -9.34 2.12
N THR A 14 0.29 -9.14 1.29
CA THR A 14 0.86 -10.19 0.47
C THR A 14 2.25 -10.57 1.00
N PRO A 15 2.60 -11.86 1.03
CA PRO A 15 3.96 -12.26 1.34
C PRO A 15 4.90 -11.87 0.19
N ASN A 16 6.13 -11.53 0.53
CA ASN A 16 7.22 -11.28 -0.43
C ASN A 16 6.91 -10.19 -1.47
N GLN A 17 6.87 -10.56 -2.75
CA GLN A 17 6.60 -9.72 -3.92
C GLN A 17 5.29 -10.13 -4.61
N ASP A 18 4.45 -10.90 -3.93
CA ASP A 18 3.15 -11.30 -4.46
C ASP A 18 2.28 -10.05 -4.65
N ASN A 19 1.61 -9.99 -5.80
CA ASN A 19 0.89 -8.81 -6.23
C ASN A 19 -0.61 -9.11 -6.36
N PRO A 20 -1.50 -8.37 -5.66
CA PRO A 20 -2.96 -8.55 -5.76
C PRO A 20 -3.53 -8.47 -7.18
N LEU A 21 -2.78 -7.93 -8.15
CA LEU A 21 -3.12 -7.97 -9.57
C LEU A 21 -3.42 -9.39 -10.08
N THR A 22 -2.75 -10.42 -9.55
CA THR A 22 -2.99 -11.81 -9.95
C THR A 22 -4.34 -12.34 -9.47
N GLU A 23 -4.97 -11.67 -8.50
CA GLU A 23 -6.31 -11.97 -7.97
C GLU A 23 -7.41 -11.10 -8.62
N GLY A 24 -7.09 -10.34 -9.67
CA GLY A 24 -8.03 -9.42 -10.32
C GLY A 24 -8.37 -8.18 -9.47
N LYS A 25 -7.54 -7.87 -8.47
CA LYS A 25 -7.68 -6.67 -7.63
C LYS A 25 -6.67 -5.62 -8.10
N THR A 26 -7.04 -4.35 -8.08
CA THR A 26 -6.12 -3.27 -8.45
C THR A 26 -5.54 -2.61 -7.20
N PRO A 27 -4.22 -2.73 -6.93
CA PRO A 27 -3.60 -2.02 -5.83
C PRO A 27 -3.56 -0.52 -6.10
N ILE A 28 -4.05 0.27 -5.14
CA ILE A 28 -4.12 1.74 -5.24
C ILE A 28 -3.25 2.46 -4.20
N LEU A 29 -2.80 1.75 -3.16
CA LEU A 29 -1.82 2.22 -2.18
C LEU A 29 -1.06 1.02 -1.63
N GLY A 30 0.27 1.07 -1.67
CA GLY A 30 1.17 0.04 -1.12
C GLY A 30 2.13 0.63 -0.10
N LEU A 31 2.49 -0.17 0.91
CA LEU A 31 3.56 0.13 1.86
C LEU A 31 4.53 -1.06 1.86
N ASP A 32 5.78 -0.82 1.44
CA ASP A 32 6.84 -1.82 1.58
C ASP A 32 7.31 -1.88 3.04
N VAL A 33 7.17 -3.06 3.65
CA VAL A 33 7.53 -3.36 5.04
C VAL A 33 8.73 -4.30 5.15
N TRP A 34 9.50 -4.48 4.08
CA TRP A 34 10.80 -5.14 4.13
C TRP A 34 11.82 -4.28 4.85
N GLU A 35 12.77 -4.91 5.57
CA GLU A 35 13.75 -4.20 6.40
C GLU A 35 14.56 -3.17 5.59
N HIS A 36 14.90 -3.46 4.33
CA HIS A 36 15.62 -2.51 3.48
C HIS A 36 14.91 -1.16 3.30
N ALA A 37 13.58 -1.13 3.44
CA ALA A 37 12.78 0.09 3.24
C ALA A 37 12.88 1.07 4.43
N TYR A 38 13.20 0.58 5.64
CA TYR A 38 13.15 1.41 6.85
C TYR A 38 14.33 1.26 7.82
N TYR A 39 15.14 0.21 7.70
CA TYR A 39 16.11 -0.15 8.75
C TYR A 39 17.21 0.90 8.96
N LEU A 40 17.64 1.61 7.90
CA LEU A 40 18.65 2.66 8.02
C LEU A 40 18.21 3.82 8.94
N LYS A 41 16.92 4.17 8.95
CA LYS A 41 16.39 5.31 9.71
C LYS A 41 15.65 4.90 10.98
N TYR A 42 14.96 3.76 10.93
CA TYR A 42 14.06 3.31 12.00
C TYR A 42 14.55 2.03 12.70
N GLN A 43 15.58 1.35 12.18
CA GLN A 43 16.08 0.07 12.71
C GLN A 43 14.93 -0.92 12.95
N ASN A 44 14.77 -1.43 14.17
CA ASN A 44 13.70 -2.35 14.55
C ASN A 44 12.33 -1.67 14.79
N LYS A 45 12.23 -0.35 14.68
CA LYS A 45 11.01 0.43 14.94
C LYS A 45 10.12 0.53 13.70
N ARG A 46 9.68 -0.64 13.21
CA ARG A 46 8.68 -0.70 12.13
C ARG A 46 7.40 0.10 12.41
N PRO A 47 6.84 0.15 13.64
CA PRO A 47 5.66 0.97 13.92
C PRO A 47 5.87 2.46 13.64
N ASP A 48 7.04 3.00 13.96
CA ASP A 48 7.37 4.42 13.74
C ASP A 48 7.46 4.74 12.23
N TYR A 49 8.02 3.81 11.45
CA TYR A 49 8.03 3.91 10.00
C TYR A 49 6.62 3.90 9.39
N ILE A 50 5.75 3.00 9.86
CA ILE A 50 4.35 2.96 9.43
C ILE A 50 3.64 4.27 9.80
N GLY A 51 3.89 4.82 10.99
CA GLY A 51 3.36 6.11 11.40
C GLY A 51 3.82 7.26 10.49
N ALA A 52 5.11 7.29 10.15
CA ALA A 52 5.68 8.29 9.25
C ALA A 52 5.16 8.17 7.82
N PHE A 53 4.90 6.94 7.34
CA PHE A 53 4.36 6.69 6.01
C PHE A 53 3.04 7.46 5.77
N TRP A 54 2.13 7.47 6.75
CA TRP A 54 0.84 8.16 6.61
C TRP A 54 0.97 9.67 6.39
N ASN A 55 2.08 10.28 6.82
CA ASN A 55 2.32 11.71 6.62
C ASN A 55 2.82 12.05 5.21
N VAL A 56 3.25 11.06 4.42
CA VAL A 56 3.84 11.25 3.09
C VAL A 56 3.04 10.59 1.97
N VAL A 57 1.90 9.99 2.28
CA VAL A 57 1.00 9.41 1.26
C VAL A 57 0.49 10.53 0.34
N ASN A 58 0.66 10.33 -0.96
CA ASN A 58 0.03 11.17 -1.98
C ASN A 58 -1.43 10.72 -2.20
N TRP A 59 -2.35 11.32 -1.47
CA TRP A 59 -3.77 10.98 -1.53
C TRP A 59 -4.44 11.34 -2.87
N GLU A 60 -3.97 12.40 -3.55
CA GLU A 60 -4.48 12.75 -4.89
C GLU A 60 -4.23 11.62 -5.88
N LYS A 61 -3.03 11.02 -5.83
CA LYS A 61 -2.71 9.88 -6.70
C LYS A 61 -3.52 8.63 -6.34
N VAL A 62 -3.76 8.39 -5.05
CA VAL A 62 -4.61 7.28 -4.59
C VAL A 62 -6.04 7.43 -5.12
N ASP A 63 -6.59 8.65 -5.08
CA ASP A 63 -7.93 8.94 -5.59
C ASP A 63 -8.01 8.80 -7.12
N GLU A 64 -7.01 9.29 -7.85
CA GLU A 64 -6.89 9.10 -9.30
C GLU A 64 -6.93 7.59 -9.67
N LEU A 65 -6.13 6.77 -8.98
CA LEU A 65 -6.08 5.33 -9.19
C LEU A 65 -7.40 4.65 -8.79
N TYR A 66 -8.03 5.07 -7.70
CA TYR A 66 -9.33 4.54 -7.30
C TYR A 66 -10.41 4.81 -8.35
N ASN A 67 -10.49 6.05 -8.86
CA ASN A 67 -11.47 6.42 -9.87
C ASN A 67 -11.22 5.73 -11.23
N ALA A 68 -9.96 5.42 -11.56
CA ALA A 68 -9.62 4.64 -12.76
C ALA A 68 -10.04 3.16 -12.67
N THR A 69 -10.33 2.66 -11.46
CA THR A 69 -10.74 1.27 -11.20
C THR A 69 -12.25 1.10 -10.98
N LYS A 70 -13.00 2.20 -11.04
CA LYS A 70 -14.46 2.23 -10.89
C LYS A 70 -15.18 1.79 -12.16
#